data_AF-X0DNU2-F1
#
_entry.id   AF-X0DNU2-F1
#
_cell.length_a   1.000
_cell.length_b   1.000
_cell.length_c   1.000
_cell.angle_alpha   90.00
_cell.angle_beta   90.00
_cell.angle_gamma   90.00
#
_symmetry.space_group_name_H-M   'P 1'
#
loop_
_entity.id
_entity.type
_entity.pdbx_description
1 polymer ?
#
loop_
_entity_poly.entity_id
_entity_poly.type
_entity_poly.pdbx_seq_one_letter_code
_entity_poly.pdbx_strand_id
1 'polypeptide(L)'
;MPIVWSLGSIIGPSFGGLFAEPAEQYPQIFGHIEFFKRFPFALPNLILMVFFLFSATIAALFLHETLPSKRGHRDWGLLVGERITRSFKTTRPAPSTRRASFVDGEATSPLLPNKTAPKKKTHEASEHAKKERVITRATAMNLLIYTLLAFHSVAYDQILSVFLRHPVEKHTPENTSFPFYFSGGFGMKHSEVGTIYTIYGIVCCAVQFLIYPSIVARFGVLRCFRVCCLLMPLAYFLTPYCVLFPTHKGRMIALMGVMFIKAAGIIVAFPSVTILLTNSCTSLRVLGTLNGYATTFSGLGRALGPASTGALFTWGADHGYVVTAWFFLMFIAILGAIPAYLVEDGEGPSASVSSSAENSDTENDQASSSSSTILLPEDSAIASDSEEEEELPLTKTKSRSVEQSYGTMTGRK
;
A
#
# COMPACT_ATOMS: atom_id res chain seq x y z
N MET A 1 -1.06 3.20 -0.74
CA MET A 1 0.13 2.32 -0.85
C MET A 1 -0.20 0.82 -0.81
N PRO A 2 -1.06 0.29 0.08
CA PRO A 2 -1.24 -1.17 0.23
C PRO A 2 -1.70 -1.88 -1.06
N ILE A 3 -2.62 -1.27 -1.80
CA ILE A 3 -3.23 -1.84 -3.02
C ILE A 3 -2.20 -2.09 -4.12
N VAL A 4 -1.38 -1.08 -4.41
CA VAL A 4 -0.38 -1.14 -5.48
C VAL A 4 0.66 -2.21 -5.17
N TRP A 5 1.03 -2.34 -3.89
CA TRP A 5 1.97 -3.37 -3.45
C TRP A 5 1.37 -4.79 -3.55
N SER A 6 0.11 -4.99 -3.13
CA SER A 6 -0.58 -6.28 -3.29
C SER A 6 -0.72 -6.66 -4.77
N LEU A 7 -1.09 -5.70 -5.62
CA LEU A 7 -1.20 -5.91 -7.06
C LEU A 7 0.15 -6.26 -7.70
N GLY A 8 1.22 -5.53 -7.33
CA GLY A 8 2.58 -5.84 -7.77
C GLY A 8 3.06 -7.21 -7.30
N SER A 9 2.67 -7.62 -6.09
CA SER A 9 3.01 -8.94 -5.52
C SER A 9 2.24 -10.09 -6.17
N ILE A 10 1.07 -9.83 -6.76
CA ILE A 10 0.35 -10.79 -7.61
C ILE A 10 1.05 -10.89 -8.96
N ILE A 11 1.18 -9.76 -9.66
CA ILE A 11 1.59 -9.70 -11.06
C ILE A 11 3.07 -10.11 -11.21
N GLY A 12 3.93 -9.69 -10.28
CA GLY A 12 5.38 -9.89 -10.38
C GLY A 12 5.78 -11.37 -10.53
N PRO A 13 5.44 -12.25 -9.58
CA PRO A 13 5.76 -13.68 -9.66
C PRO A 13 5.07 -14.39 -10.83
N SER A 14 3.84 -13.99 -11.19
CA SER A 14 3.17 -14.54 -12.39
C SER A 14 3.98 -14.26 -13.64
N PHE A 15 4.36 -13.00 -13.86
CA PHE A 15 5.15 -12.61 -15.04
C PHE A 15 6.56 -13.23 -15.00
N GLY A 16 7.19 -13.25 -13.82
CA GLY A 16 8.51 -13.86 -13.65
C GLY A 16 8.52 -15.35 -13.96
N GLY A 17 7.51 -16.10 -13.52
CA GLY A 17 7.43 -17.55 -13.74
C GLY A 17 6.83 -17.98 -15.08
N LEU A 18 5.89 -17.20 -15.65
CA LEU A 18 5.28 -17.51 -16.96
C LEU A 18 6.22 -17.25 -18.13
N PHE A 19 7.06 -16.22 -18.02
CA PHE A 19 7.99 -15.83 -19.08
C PHE A 19 9.44 -16.28 -18.83
N ALA A 20 9.71 -16.97 -17.73
CA ALA A 20 11.00 -17.63 -17.53
C ALA A 20 11.25 -18.69 -18.61
N GLU A 21 12.50 -18.91 -18.99
CA GLU A 21 12.91 -19.97 -19.93
C GLU A 21 12.04 -20.01 -21.21
N PRO A 22 11.86 -18.87 -21.92
CA PRO A 22 10.85 -18.77 -22.98
C PRO A 22 11.15 -19.70 -24.17
N ALA A 23 12.42 -20.06 -24.40
CA ALA A 23 12.80 -21.03 -25.42
C ALA A 23 12.33 -22.46 -25.09
N GLU A 24 12.19 -22.82 -23.81
CA GLU A 24 11.66 -24.11 -23.38
C GLU A 24 10.14 -24.08 -23.19
N GLN A 25 9.62 -22.99 -22.63
CA GLN A 25 8.21 -22.84 -22.30
C GLN A 25 7.32 -22.53 -23.53
N TYR A 26 7.87 -21.84 -24.53
CA TYR A 26 7.19 -21.47 -25.78
C TYR A 26 8.08 -21.75 -27.02
N PRO A 27 8.40 -23.02 -27.30
CA PRO A 27 9.38 -23.40 -28.32
C PRO A 27 8.98 -22.97 -29.74
N GLN A 28 7.69 -22.84 -30.02
CA GLN A 28 7.19 -22.42 -31.34
C GLN A 28 7.51 -20.96 -31.68
N ILE A 29 7.65 -20.09 -30.67
CA ILE A 29 7.87 -18.66 -30.85
C ILE A 29 9.33 -18.28 -30.56
N PHE A 30 9.91 -18.85 -29.49
CA PHE A 30 11.25 -18.47 -29.03
C PHE A 30 12.29 -19.59 -29.16
N GLY A 31 11.90 -20.82 -29.54
CA GLY A 31 12.80 -21.98 -29.57
C GLY A 31 13.90 -21.90 -30.63
N HIS A 32 13.76 -21.06 -31.64
CA HIS A 32 14.80 -20.84 -32.66
C HIS A 32 15.75 -19.67 -32.32
N ILE A 33 15.44 -18.88 -31.28
CA ILE A 33 16.19 -17.67 -30.96
C ILE A 33 17.29 -18.00 -29.94
N GLU A 34 18.54 -17.98 -30.39
CA GLU A 34 19.70 -18.31 -29.56
C GLU A 34 19.87 -17.39 -28.35
N PHE A 35 19.49 -16.11 -28.48
CA PHE A 35 19.51 -15.14 -27.40
C PHE A 35 18.70 -15.60 -26.18
N PHE A 36 17.50 -16.15 -26.38
CA PHE A 36 16.62 -16.59 -25.30
C PHE A 36 17.01 -17.95 -24.70
N LYS A 37 17.81 -18.75 -25.43
CA LYS A 37 18.46 -19.95 -24.88
C LYS A 37 19.63 -19.57 -23.97
N ARG A 38 20.42 -18.58 -24.39
CA ARG A 38 21.57 -18.08 -23.60
C ARG A 38 21.14 -17.28 -22.38
N PHE A 39 20.04 -16.52 -22.48
CA PHE A 39 19.52 -15.67 -21.42
C PHE A 39 18.05 -16.00 -21.11
N PRO A 40 17.79 -17.07 -20.32
CA PRO A 40 16.44 -17.57 -20.05
C PRO A 40 15.54 -16.59 -19.28
N PHE A 41 16.13 -15.58 -18.62
CA PHE A 41 15.39 -14.56 -17.87
C PHE A 41 15.34 -13.19 -18.57
N ALA A 42 15.83 -13.05 -19.82
CA ALA A 42 15.84 -11.76 -20.50
C ALA A 42 14.44 -11.25 -20.84
N LEU A 43 13.54 -12.15 -21.27
CA LEU A 43 12.17 -11.80 -21.66
C LEU A 43 11.35 -11.17 -20.51
N PRO A 44 11.24 -11.77 -19.31
CA PRO A 44 10.47 -11.17 -18.22
C PRO A 44 11.06 -9.82 -17.80
N ASN A 45 12.38 -9.66 -17.83
CA ASN A 45 13.03 -8.38 -17.52
C ASN A 45 12.74 -7.30 -18.58
N LEU A 46 12.72 -7.65 -19.87
CA LEU A 46 12.37 -6.71 -20.94
C LEU A 46 10.92 -6.23 -20.84
N ILE A 47 9.99 -7.15 -20.53
CA ILE A 47 8.58 -6.82 -20.30
C ILE A 47 8.47 -5.84 -19.12
N LEU A 48 9.13 -6.12 -18.00
CA LEU A 48 9.16 -5.23 -16.84
C LEU A 48 9.76 -3.85 -17.15
N MET A 49 10.82 -3.80 -17.96
CA MET A 49 11.42 -2.55 -18.42
C MET A 49 10.41 -1.70 -19.19
N VAL A 50 9.65 -2.30 -20.12
CA VAL A 50 8.63 -1.58 -20.90
C VAL A 50 7.53 -1.05 -19.99
N PHE A 51 7.02 -1.86 -19.05
CA PHE A 51 6.03 -1.40 -18.06
C PHE A 51 6.56 -0.25 -17.20
N PHE A 52 7.81 -0.32 -16.75
CA PHE A 52 8.42 0.71 -15.94
C PHE A 52 8.60 2.02 -16.71
N LEU A 53 9.12 1.97 -17.94
CA LEU A 53 9.28 3.14 -18.80
C LEU A 53 7.93 3.79 -19.12
N PHE A 54 6.91 2.98 -19.38
CA PHE A 54 5.55 3.45 -19.60
C PHE A 54 5.00 4.15 -18.36
N SER A 55 5.12 3.54 -17.18
CA SER A 55 4.67 4.11 -15.92
C SER A 55 5.40 5.40 -15.57
N ALA A 56 6.74 5.43 -15.73
CA ALA A 56 7.55 6.61 -15.49
C ALA A 56 7.19 7.76 -16.45
N THR A 57 6.92 7.43 -17.72
CA THR A 57 6.47 8.42 -18.72
C THR A 57 5.11 9.01 -18.34
N ILE A 58 4.15 8.18 -17.93
CA ILE A 58 2.84 8.68 -17.46
C ILE A 58 3.01 9.59 -16.24
N ALA A 59 3.80 9.15 -15.25
CA ALA A 59 4.04 9.93 -14.05
C ALA A 59 4.70 11.28 -14.38
N ALA A 60 5.69 11.29 -15.26
CA ALA A 60 6.39 12.51 -15.67
C ALA A 60 5.50 13.47 -16.48
N LEU A 61 4.56 12.96 -17.29
CA LEU A 61 3.77 13.81 -18.19
C LEU A 61 2.40 14.23 -17.63
N PHE A 62 1.83 13.48 -16.67
CA PHE A 62 0.44 13.66 -16.25
C PHE A 62 0.24 13.81 -14.74
N LEU A 63 1.25 13.51 -13.91
CA LEU A 63 1.10 13.61 -12.47
C LEU A 63 1.38 15.03 -12.01
N HIS A 64 0.42 15.62 -11.28
CA HIS A 64 0.57 16.96 -10.74
C HIS A 64 1.48 16.96 -9.51
N GLU A 65 2.31 17.99 -9.40
CA GLU A 65 3.08 18.27 -8.19
C GLU A 65 2.14 18.39 -6.98
N THR A 66 2.38 17.53 -5.98
CA THR A 66 1.55 17.41 -4.78
C THR A 66 2.07 18.27 -3.63
N LEU A 67 3.35 18.67 -3.67
CA LEU A 67 3.96 19.44 -2.61
C LEU A 67 3.41 20.89 -2.58
N PRO A 68 2.77 21.35 -1.48
CA PRO A 68 2.16 22.67 -1.42
C PRO A 68 3.14 23.83 -1.68
N SER A 69 4.40 23.68 -1.28
CA SER A 69 5.45 24.68 -1.49
C SER A 69 5.92 24.80 -2.94
N LYS A 70 5.58 23.84 -3.80
CA LYS A 70 5.88 23.86 -5.23
C LYS A 70 4.64 24.11 -6.10
N ARG A 71 3.46 24.19 -5.48
CA ARG A 71 2.19 24.49 -6.14
C ARG A 71 2.26 25.89 -6.77
N GLY A 72 2.15 25.96 -8.09
CA GLY A 72 2.20 27.22 -8.86
C GLY A 72 3.49 27.47 -9.65
N HIS A 73 4.52 26.63 -9.48
CA HIS A 73 5.65 26.63 -10.41
C HIS A 73 5.28 25.95 -11.73
N ARG A 74 5.89 26.41 -12.83
CA ARG A 74 5.70 25.79 -14.15
C ARG A 74 6.27 24.38 -14.15
N ASP A 75 5.38 23.41 -14.27
CA ASP A 75 5.73 22.01 -14.45
C ASP A 75 5.87 21.71 -15.95
N TRP A 76 7.10 21.44 -16.37
CA TRP A 76 7.41 21.14 -17.78
C TRP A 76 6.84 19.80 -18.22
N GLY A 77 6.73 18.83 -17.32
CA GLY A 77 6.20 17.50 -17.60
C GLY A 77 4.73 17.57 -18.00
N LEU A 78 3.93 18.27 -17.18
CA LEU A 78 2.51 18.53 -17.47
C LEU A 78 2.30 19.33 -18.75
N LEU A 79 3.16 20.33 -19.02
CA LEU A 79 3.06 21.15 -20.24
C LEU A 79 3.28 20.32 -21.51
N VAL A 80 4.25 19.40 -21.46
CA VAL A 80 4.53 18.46 -22.55
C VAL A 80 3.40 17.46 -22.68
N GLY A 81 2.90 16.92 -21.57
CA GLY A 81 1.73 16.03 -21.55
C GLY A 81 0.47 16.67 -22.13
N GLU A 82 0.20 17.93 -21.79
CA GLU A 82 -0.92 18.70 -22.33
C GLU A 82 -0.76 18.95 -23.84
N ARG A 83 0.47 19.27 -24.29
CA ARG A 83 0.76 19.45 -25.73
C ARG A 83 0.57 18.16 -26.52
N ILE A 84 1.09 17.03 -26.02
CA ILE A 84 0.90 15.71 -26.64
C ILE A 84 -0.59 15.38 -26.70
N THR A 85 -1.32 15.55 -25.60
CA THR A 85 -2.75 15.22 -25.54
C THR A 85 -3.59 16.12 -26.43
N ARG A 86 -3.22 17.40 -26.57
CA ARG A 86 -3.88 18.35 -27.46
C ARG A 86 -3.67 17.98 -28.93
N SER A 87 -2.54 17.37 -29.29
CA SER A 87 -2.30 16.83 -30.64
C SER A 87 -3.20 15.64 -30.97
N PHE A 88 -3.72 14.91 -29.98
CA PHE A 88 -4.65 13.79 -30.18
C PHE A 88 -6.13 14.17 -30.00
N LYS A 89 -6.45 15.38 -29.54
CA LYS A 89 -7.83 15.86 -29.40
C LYS A 89 -8.21 16.80 -30.55
N THR A 90 -9.02 16.29 -31.48
CA THR A 90 -9.54 17.04 -32.65
C THR A 90 -10.67 18.03 -32.29
N THR A 91 -11.14 18.03 -31.04
CA THR A 91 -12.29 18.85 -30.62
C THR A 91 -11.87 19.92 -29.61
N ARG A 92 -12.20 21.19 -29.89
CA ARG A 92 -12.03 22.30 -28.94
C ARG A 92 -12.82 22.00 -27.67
N PRO A 93 -12.20 22.06 -26.47
CA PRO A 93 -12.96 21.92 -25.24
C PRO A 93 -13.90 23.14 -25.10
N ALA A 94 -15.19 22.88 -24.87
CA ALA A 94 -16.12 23.90 -24.42
C ALA A 94 -15.66 24.45 -23.05
N PRO A 95 -15.92 25.72 -22.72
CA PRO A 95 -15.56 26.28 -21.42
C PRO A 95 -16.32 25.52 -20.32
N SER A 96 -15.62 24.58 -19.67
CA SER A 96 -16.14 23.86 -18.51
C SER A 96 -16.06 24.82 -17.33
N THR A 97 -17.23 25.15 -16.77
CA THR A 97 -17.32 25.67 -15.41
C THR A 97 -16.62 24.67 -14.49
N ARG A 98 -15.55 25.14 -13.85
CA ARG A 98 -14.64 24.34 -13.02
C ARG A 98 -15.44 23.70 -11.87
N ARG A 99 -15.97 22.50 -12.09
CA ARG A 99 -16.50 21.66 -11.01
C ARG A 99 -15.28 21.07 -10.32
N ALA A 100 -15.00 21.54 -9.10
CA ALA A 100 -13.94 20.99 -8.26
C ALA A 100 -14.10 19.47 -8.23
N SER A 101 -13.06 18.75 -8.67
CA SER A 101 -13.07 17.30 -8.63
C SER A 101 -13.08 16.86 -7.16
N PHE A 102 -13.77 15.77 -6.87
CA PHE A 102 -13.86 15.15 -5.54
C PHE A 102 -12.48 14.88 -4.89
N VAL A 103 -11.43 14.80 -5.70
CA VAL A 103 -10.02 14.62 -5.30
C VAL A 103 -9.40 15.88 -4.68
N ASP A 104 -9.86 17.09 -5.01
CA ASP A 104 -9.42 18.34 -4.35
C ASP A 104 -10.05 18.51 -2.94
N GLY A 105 -11.12 17.77 -2.64
CA GLY A 105 -11.85 17.84 -1.38
C GLY A 105 -11.19 17.07 -0.22
N GLU A 106 -10.43 16.01 -0.51
CA GLU A 106 -9.78 15.19 0.53
C GLU A 106 -8.43 15.78 0.98
N ALA A 107 -7.81 16.62 0.15
CA ALA A 107 -6.58 17.36 0.46
C ALA A 107 -6.84 18.76 1.07
N THR A 108 -8.11 19.17 1.17
CA THR A 108 -8.51 20.43 1.80
C THR A 108 -9.37 20.11 3.02
N SER A 109 -8.76 20.15 4.20
CA SER A 109 -9.46 20.03 5.50
C SER A 109 -10.79 20.82 5.49
N PRO A 110 -11.93 20.21 5.85
CA PRO A 110 -13.24 20.87 5.88
C PRO A 110 -13.51 21.59 7.21
N LEU A 111 -12.52 22.26 7.83
CA LEU A 111 -12.69 22.88 9.16
C LEU A 111 -12.38 24.39 9.23
N LEU A 112 -12.36 25.12 8.13
CA LEU A 112 -12.25 26.59 8.17
C LEU A 112 -13.58 27.27 7.79
N PRO A 113 -14.24 27.99 8.72
CA PRO A 113 -15.31 28.91 8.39
C PRO A 113 -14.74 30.02 7.50
N ASN A 114 -15.19 30.05 6.25
CA ASN A 114 -14.79 31.05 5.26
C ASN A 114 -15.47 32.39 5.59
N LYS A 115 -14.90 33.17 6.52
CA LYS A 115 -15.18 34.61 6.63
C LYS A 115 -14.02 35.38 5.99
N THR A 116 -14.24 35.79 4.76
CA THR A 116 -13.40 36.74 4.02
C THR A 116 -13.38 38.09 4.73
N ALA A 117 -12.32 38.40 5.48
CA ALA A 117 -11.99 39.75 5.92
C ALA A 117 -10.84 40.33 5.06
N PRO A 118 -10.84 41.64 4.77
CA PRO A 118 -9.93 42.24 3.80
C PRO A 118 -8.49 42.32 4.34
N LYS A 119 -7.52 42.00 3.47
CA LYS A 119 -6.08 42.04 3.75
C LYS A 119 -5.62 43.47 4.11
N LYS A 120 -5.32 43.70 5.39
CA LYS A 120 -4.41 44.78 5.81
C LYS A 120 -2.98 44.24 5.75
N LYS A 121 -2.12 44.90 4.97
CA LYS A 121 -0.69 44.60 4.91
C LYS A 121 -0.06 45.03 6.24
N THR A 122 0.37 44.07 7.05
CA THR A 122 1.27 44.35 8.18
C THR A 122 2.59 43.63 7.90
N HIS A 123 3.65 44.43 7.88
CA HIS A 123 5.03 43.99 7.82
C HIS A 123 5.38 43.13 9.03
N GLU A 124 6.26 42.15 8.79
CA GLU A 124 7.27 41.65 9.74
C GLU A 124 6.77 41.13 11.10
N ALA A 125 6.27 39.89 11.06
CA ALA A 125 6.54 38.92 12.12
C ALA A 125 7.10 37.66 11.44
N SER A 126 8.38 37.71 11.05
CA SER A 126 9.19 36.50 10.85
C SER A 126 9.53 35.95 12.23
N GLU A 127 8.50 35.55 12.97
CA GLU A 127 8.66 34.77 14.18
C GLU A 127 9.09 33.37 13.75
N HIS A 128 10.26 32.94 14.25
CA HIS A 128 10.93 31.70 13.89
C HIS A 128 9.95 30.55 13.65
N ALA A 129 9.75 30.18 12.39
CA ALA A 129 9.21 28.87 12.03
C ALA A 129 10.15 27.84 12.65
N LYS A 130 9.79 27.31 13.84
CA LYS A 130 10.48 26.21 14.51
C LYS A 130 10.75 25.18 13.43
N LYS A 131 12.04 24.91 13.13
CA LYS A 131 12.42 23.78 12.26
C LYS A 131 11.82 22.54 12.90
N GLU A 132 10.65 22.13 12.43
CA GLU A 132 10.00 20.90 12.89
C GLU A 132 11.01 19.78 12.67
N ARG A 133 11.44 19.14 13.77
CA ARG A 133 12.42 18.05 13.68
C ARG A 133 11.74 16.89 12.98
N VAL A 134 12.18 16.63 11.74
CA VAL A 134 11.67 15.55 10.89
C VAL A 134 11.85 14.18 11.56
N ILE A 135 12.95 14.02 12.30
CA ILE A 135 13.29 12.78 13.02
C ILE A 135 13.11 13.03 14.51
N THR A 136 12.02 12.50 15.06
CA THR A 136 11.77 12.39 16.50
C THR A 136 12.13 10.97 16.94
N ARG A 137 12.19 10.73 18.25
CA ARG A 137 12.41 9.36 18.78
C ARG A 137 11.34 8.39 18.27
N ALA A 138 10.08 8.82 18.23
CA ALA A 138 8.96 8.02 17.76
C ALA A 138 9.06 7.70 16.26
N THR A 139 9.40 8.69 15.41
CA THR A 139 9.54 8.47 13.97
C THR A 139 10.76 7.61 13.65
N ALA A 140 11.87 7.76 14.37
CA ALA A 140 13.06 6.92 14.24
C ALA A 140 12.78 5.44 14.60
N MET A 141 12.02 5.20 15.67
CA MET A 141 11.59 3.83 16.03
C MET A 141 10.69 3.21 14.96
N ASN A 142 9.71 3.95 14.44
CA ASN A 142 8.86 3.46 13.35
C ASN A 142 9.64 3.20 12.05
N LEU A 143 10.64 4.04 11.73
CA LEU A 143 11.55 3.81 10.59
C LEU A 143 12.37 2.52 10.78
N LEU A 144 12.90 2.26 11.98
CA LEU A 144 13.63 1.04 12.30
C LEU A 144 12.73 -0.19 12.15
N ILE A 145 11.52 -0.15 12.72
CA ILE A 145 10.52 -1.23 12.63
C ILE A 145 10.19 -1.52 11.17
N TYR A 146 9.87 -0.48 10.38
CA TYR A 146 9.56 -0.64 8.96
C TYR A 146 10.74 -1.32 8.24
N THR A 147 11.96 -0.85 8.49
CA THR A 147 13.16 -1.35 7.84
C THR A 147 13.42 -2.83 8.15
N LEU A 148 13.32 -3.21 9.42
CA LEU A 148 13.49 -4.61 9.84
C LEU A 148 12.36 -5.50 9.30
N LEU A 149 11.11 -5.02 9.33
CA LEU A 149 9.97 -5.73 8.73
C LEU A 149 10.20 -5.98 7.25
N ALA A 150 10.59 -4.96 6.50
CA ALA A 150 10.87 -5.05 5.07
C ALA A 150 12.08 -5.95 4.76
N PHE A 151 13.10 -5.95 5.63
CA PHE A 151 14.25 -6.83 5.52
C PHE A 151 13.82 -8.30 5.58
N HIS A 152 13.22 -8.73 6.69
CA HIS A 152 12.99 -10.15 6.90
C HIS A 152 11.83 -10.67 6.04
N SER A 153 10.81 -9.85 5.76
CA SER A 153 9.67 -10.27 4.94
C SER A 153 10.06 -10.51 3.48
N VAL A 154 10.86 -9.62 2.90
CA VAL A 154 11.27 -9.74 1.50
C VAL A 154 12.34 -10.81 1.36
N ALA A 155 13.26 -10.92 2.31
CA ALA A 155 14.21 -12.01 2.36
C ALA A 155 13.52 -13.38 2.44
N TYR A 156 12.48 -13.51 3.26
CA TYR A 156 11.65 -14.71 3.32
C TYR A 156 11.06 -15.09 1.96
N ASP A 157 10.46 -14.13 1.25
CA ASP A 157 9.83 -14.42 -0.05
C ASP A 157 10.86 -14.84 -1.10
N GLN A 158 12.03 -14.22 -1.11
CA GLN A 158 13.10 -14.61 -2.03
C GLN A 158 13.64 -16.00 -1.69
N ILE A 159 13.96 -16.25 -0.42
CA ILE A 159 14.55 -17.54 -0.03
C ILE A 159 13.55 -18.69 -0.13
N LEU A 160 12.26 -18.43 0.12
CA LEU A 160 11.22 -19.44 -0.10
C LEU A 160 11.15 -19.85 -1.56
N SER A 161 11.25 -18.91 -2.51
CA SER A 161 11.27 -19.26 -3.93
C SER A 161 12.47 -20.16 -4.31
N VAL A 162 13.64 -19.93 -3.69
CA VAL A 162 14.83 -20.76 -3.86
C VAL A 162 14.64 -22.14 -3.21
N PHE A 163 14.11 -22.18 -1.99
CA PHE A 163 13.85 -23.40 -1.24
C PHE A 163 12.82 -24.32 -1.93
N LEU A 164 11.79 -23.75 -2.55
CA LEU A 164 10.81 -24.51 -3.34
C LEU A 164 11.43 -25.18 -4.57
N ARG A 165 12.46 -24.56 -5.16
CA ARG A 165 13.17 -25.13 -6.31
C ARG A 165 14.29 -26.08 -5.92
N HIS A 166 14.84 -25.95 -4.71
CA HIS A 166 15.92 -26.79 -4.23
C HIS A 166 15.51 -28.28 -4.30
N PRO A 167 16.39 -29.19 -4.76
CA PRO A 167 16.04 -30.56 -5.07
C PRO A 167 15.48 -31.31 -3.85
N VAL A 168 14.61 -32.29 -4.13
CA VAL A 168 14.09 -33.17 -3.09
C VAL A 168 15.18 -34.16 -2.69
N GLU A 169 15.57 -34.14 -1.42
CA GLU A 169 16.47 -35.14 -0.85
C GLU A 169 15.68 -36.19 -0.07
N LYS A 170 16.15 -37.45 -0.10
CA LYS A 170 15.59 -38.51 0.73
C LYS A 170 16.28 -38.48 2.10
N HIS A 171 15.51 -38.26 3.15
CA HIS A 171 16.03 -38.25 4.52
C HIS A 171 16.41 -39.67 4.95
N THR A 172 17.70 -39.91 5.18
CA THR A 172 18.26 -41.13 5.74
C THR A 172 18.92 -40.83 7.09
N PRO A 173 19.14 -41.83 7.97
CA PRO A 173 19.81 -41.61 9.26
C PRO A 173 21.24 -41.04 9.14
N GLU A 174 21.87 -41.18 7.99
CA GLU A 174 23.23 -40.66 7.71
C GLU A 174 23.22 -39.18 7.29
N ASN A 175 22.16 -38.72 6.61
CA ASN A 175 22.02 -37.35 6.09
C ASN A 175 21.01 -36.51 6.90
N THR A 176 20.46 -37.05 8.00
CA THR A 176 19.44 -36.34 8.79
C THR A 176 19.56 -36.67 10.28
N SER A 177 19.81 -35.64 11.08
CA SER A 177 19.88 -35.69 12.53
C SER A 177 19.03 -34.55 13.11
N PHE A 178 17.94 -34.92 13.77
CA PHE A 178 17.01 -33.95 14.33
C PHE A 178 17.63 -33.26 15.56
N PRO A 179 17.31 -31.96 15.79
CA PRO A 179 16.29 -31.16 15.10
C PRO A 179 16.83 -30.17 14.05
N PHE A 180 18.13 -30.14 13.77
CA PHE A 180 18.74 -29.06 12.96
C PHE A 180 19.52 -29.52 11.72
N TYR A 181 19.89 -30.80 11.63
CA TYR A 181 20.68 -31.32 10.52
C TYR A 181 19.75 -32.05 9.54
N PHE A 182 19.38 -31.37 8.47
CA PHE A 182 18.66 -31.91 7.33
C PHE A 182 18.77 -30.95 6.13
N SER A 183 18.81 -31.51 4.94
CA SER A 183 18.83 -30.78 3.66
C SER A 183 17.67 -31.22 2.76
N GLY A 184 17.47 -30.49 1.66
CA GLY A 184 16.45 -30.75 0.67
C GLY A 184 15.43 -29.63 0.56
N GLY A 185 14.66 -29.68 -0.53
CA GLY A 185 13.56 -28.77 -0.82
C GLY A 185 12.40 -29.48 -1.50
N PHE A 186 11.72 -28.78 -2.40
CA PHE A 186 10.51 -29.29 -3.05
C PHE A 186 10.70 -29.66 -4.52
N GLY A 187 11.84 -29.32 -5.14
CA GLY A 187 12.18 -29.68 -6.52
C GLY A 187 11.21 -29.13 -7.57
N MET A 188 10.54 -28.00 -7.27
CA MET A 188 9.52 -27.42 -8.15
C MET A 188 10.13 -26.71 -9.36
N LYS A 189 9.34 -26.66 -10.44
CA LYS A 189 9.64 -25.85 -11.63
C LYS A 189 9.33 -24.36 -11.38
N HIS A 190 9.95 -23.49 -12.18
CA HIS A 190 9.70 -22.04 -12.13
C HIS A 190 8.22 -21.66 -12.27
N SER A 191 7.51 -22.33 -13.18
CA SER A 191 6.10 -22.08 -13.44
C SER A 191 5.20 -22.49 -12.27
N GLU A 192 5.52 -23.57 -11.56
CA GLU A 192 4.80 -24.03 -10.38
C GLU A 192 4.96 -23.05 -9.22
N VAL A 193 6.19 -22.59 -8.96
CA VAL A 193 6.47 -21.56 -7.96
C VAL A 193 5.73 -20.27 -8.31
N GLY A 194 5.80 -19.80 -9.57
CA GLY A 194 5.07 -18.62 -10.03
C GLY A 194 3.55 -18.75 -9.82
N THR A 195 2.98 -19.93 -10.07
CA THR A 195 1.54 -20.21 -9.86
C THR A 195 1.16 -20.13 -8.37
N ILE A 196 1.97 -20.72 -7.48
CA ILE A 196 1.75 -20.65 -6.03
C ILE A 196 1.75 -19.20 -5.56
N TYR A 197 2.76 -18.41 -5.95
CA TYR A 197 2.82 -16.98 -5.56
C TYR A 197 1.69 -16.14 -6.16
N THR A 198 1.19 -16.50 -7.34
CA THR A 198 0.04 -15.84 -7.97
C THR A 198 -1.22 -16.05 -7.14
N ILE A 199 -1.53 -17.30 -6.79
CA ILE A 199 -2.68 -17.65 -5.95
C ILE A 199 -2.54 -16.99 -4.57
N TYR A 200 -1.35 -17.11 -3.97
CA TYR A 200 -1.01 -16.48 -2.70
C TYR A 200 -1.29 -14.97 -2.74
N GLY A 201 -0.85 -14.27 -3.79
CA GLY A 201 -1.08 -12.84 -3.96
C GLY A 201 -2.58 -12.49 -4.06
N ILE A 202 -3.35 -13.26 -4.83
CA ILE A 202 -4.80 -13.03 -5.00
C ILE A 202 -5.53 -13.18 -3.66
N VAL A 203 -5.22 -14.26 -2.92
CA VAL A 203 -5.80 -14.51 -1.59
C VAL A 203 -5.41 -13.40 -0.63
N CYS A 204 -4.13 -13.01 -0.60
CA CYS A 204 -3.66 -11.92 0.25
C CYS A 204 -4.37 -10.60 -0.07
N CYS A 205 -4.57 -10.30 -1.35
CA CYS A 205 -5.27 -9.10 -1.80
C CYS A 205 -6.72 -9.10 -1.33
N ALA A 206 -7.46 -10.20 -1.53
CA ALA A 206 -8.83 -10.32 -1.06
C ALA A 206 -8.93 -10.16 0.47
N VAL A 207 -8.06 -10.83 1.23
CA VAL A 207 -7.99 -10.72 2.69
C VAL A 207 -7.65 -9.29 3.12
N GLN A 208 -6.72 -8.61 2.46
CA GLN A 208 -6.34 -7.23 2.77
C GLN A 208 -7.49 -6.24 2.54
N PHE A 209 -8.39 -6.48 1.58
CA PHE A 209 -9.53 -5.59 1.35
C PHE A 209 -10.70 -5.88 2.28
N LEU A 210 -11.01 -7.16 2.49
CA LEU A 210 -12.21 -7.57 3.21
C LEU A 210 -11.99 -7.62 4.72
N ILE A 211 -10.81 -8.07 5.17
CA ILE A 211 -10.58 -8.45 6.57
C ILE A 211 -9.79 -7.37 7.31
N TYR A 212 -8.78 -6.77 6.68
CA TYR A 212 -7.91 -5.79 7.35
C TYR A 212 -8.68 -4.59 7.95
N PRO A 213 -9.58 -3.89 7.22
CA PRO A 213 -10.30 -2.75 7.79
C PRO A 213 -11.13 -3.13 9.01
N SER A 214 -11.82 -4.27 8.96
CA SER A 214 -12.67 -4.77 10.06
C SER A 214 -11.85 -5.16 11.29
N ILE A 215 -10.72 -5.83 11.11
CA ILE A 215 -9.83 -6.20 12.21
C ILE A 215 -9.25 -4.96 12.89
N VAL A 216 -8.76 -4.00 12.10
CA VAL A 216 -8.14 -2.78 12.63
C VAL A 216 -9.18 -1.88 13.31
N ALA A 217 -10.38 -1.76 12.76
CA ALA A 217 -11.46 -1.00 13.39
C ALA A 217 -11.86 -1.58 14.75
N ARG A 218 -11.82 -2.91 14.90
CA ARG A 218 -12.22 -3.57 16.15
C ARG A 218 -11.13 -3.60 17.23
N PHE A 219 -9.88 -3.86 16.85
CA PHE A 219 -8.79 -4.11 17.80
C PHE A 219 -7.75 -3.00 17.88
N GLY A 220 -7.79 -2.03 16.97
CA GLY A 220 -6.81 -0.96 16.83
C GLY A 220 -5.55 -1.41 16.08
N VAL A 221 -4.88 -0.44 15.45
CA VAL A 221 -3.70 -0.67 14.59
C VAL A 221 -2.54 -1.28 15.39
N LEU A 222 -2.20 -0.70 16.55
CA LEU A 222 -1.03 -1.09 17.32
C LEU A 222 -1.11 -2.52 17.89
N ARG A 223 -2.28 -2.94 18.39
CA ARG A 223 -2.46 -4.30 18.93
C ARG A 223 -2.36 -5.34 17.82
N CYS A 224 -3.02 -5.09 16.70
CA CYS A 224 -2.92 -5.92 15.49
C CYS A 224 -1.48 -6.05 15.03
N PHE A 225 -0.74 -4.93 14.96
CA PHE A 225 0.66 -4.92 14.56
C PHE A 225 1.54 -5.78 15.47
N ARG A 226 1.38 -5.67 16.79
CA ARG A 226 2.13 -6.46 17.78
C ARG A 226 1.89 -7.96 17.63
N VAL A 227 0.63 -8.39 17.46
CA VAL A 227 0.30 -9.80 17.21
C VAL A 227 0.97 -10.29 15.92
N CYS A 228 0.96 -9.49 14.87
CA CYS A 228 1.59 -9.86 13.60
C CYS A 228 3.11 -10.04 13.72
N CYS A 229 3.77 -9.25 14.56
CA CYS A 229 5.18 -9.39 14.86
C CYS A 229 5.53 -10.74 15.52
N LEU A 230 4.57 -11.41 16.18
CA LEU A 230 4.76 -12.76 16.74
C LEU A 230 4.52 -13.86 15.70
N LEU A 231 3.62 -13.63 14.74
CA LEU A 231 3.33 -14.61 13.67
C LEU A 231 4.50 -14.81 12.71
N MET A 232 5.34 -13.78 12.48
CA MET A 232 6.46 -13.87 11.53
C MET A 232 7.57 -14.81 12.01
N PRO A 233 8.13 -14.66 13.23
CA PRO A 233 9.10 -15.63 13.76
C PRO A 233 8.57 -17.06 13.77
N LEU A 234 7.28 -17.24 14.12
CA LEU A 234 6.65 -18.56 14.10
C LEU A 234 6.64 -19.17 12.70
N ALA A 235 6.23 -18.40 11.68
CA ALA A 235 6.27 -18.89 10.30
C ALA A 235 7.69 -19.29 9.90
N TYR A 236 8.68 -18.46 10.22
CA TYR A 236 10.09 -18.70 9.83
C TYR A 236 10.67 -19.93 10.51
N PHE A 237 10.33 -20.13 11.77
CA PHE A 237 10.69 -21.34 12.50
C PHE A 237 10.10 -22.60 11.84
N LEU A 238 8.83 -22.57 11.42
CA LEU A 238 8.14 -23.73 10.86
C LEU A 238 8.54 -24.06 9.42
N THR A 239 8.91 -23.08 8.60
CA THR A 239 9.19 -23.27 7.17
C THR A 239 10.17 -24.39 6.81
N PRO A 240 11.38 -24.50 7.41
CA PRO A 240 12.31 -25.56 7.03
C PRO A 240 11.76 -26.95 7.34
N TYR A 241 10.98 -27.09 8.43
CA TYR A 241 10.42 -28.37 8.84
C TYR A 241 9.33 -28.90 7.90
N CYS A 242 8.78 -28.05 7.01
CA CYS A 242 7.84 -28.49 5.98
C CYS A 242 8.45 -29.54 5.04
N VAL A 243 9.78 -29.59 4.88
CA VAL A 243 10.43 -30.57 4.00
C VAL A 243 10.45 -31.99 4.59
N LEU A 244 10.34 -32.12 5.92
CA LEU A 244 10.44 -33.40 6.62
C LEU A 244 9.21 -34.30 6.45
N PHE A 245 8.11 -33.77 5.91
CA PHE A 245 6.92 -34.59 5.66
C PHE A 245 7.23 -35.64 4.59
N PRO A 246 6.91 -36.93 4.83
CA PRO A 246 7.32 -38.02 3.95
C PRO A 246 6.59 -38.01 2.60
N THR A 247 5.36 -37.47 2.57
CA THR A 247 4.55 -37.42 1.34
C THR A 247 4.66 -36.07 0.65
N HIS A 248 4.69 -36.06 -0.68
CA HIS A 248 4.65 -34.81 -1.45
C HIS A 248 3.42 -33.95 -1.09
N LYS A 249 2.25 -34.58 -0.94
CA LYS A 249 1.02 -33.89 -0.52
C LYS A 249 1.14 -33.29 0.89
N GLY A 250 1.73 -34.02 1.84
CA GLY A 250 1.97 -33.53 3.20
C GLY A 250 2.89 -32.31 3.23
N ARG A 251 4.00 -32.37 2.48
CA ARG A 251 4.93 -31.24 2.31
C ARG A 251 4.21 -29.99 1.77
N MET A 252 3.36 -30.17 0.76
CA MET A 252 2.56 -29.08 0.17
C MET A 252 1.56 -28.48 1.16
N ILE A 253 0.81 -29.31 1.88
CA ILE A 253 -0.18 -28.84 2.85
C ILE A 253 0.49 -28.08 4.00
N ALA A 254 1.61 -28.62 4.52
CA ALA A 254 2.39 -27.96 5.56
C ALA A 254 2.92 -26.60 5.08
N LEU A 255 3.51 -26.57 3.88
CA LEU A 255 3.97 -25.34 3.25
C LEU A 255 2.86 -24.31 3.10
N MET A 256 1.69 -24.69 2.58
CA MET A 256 0.54 -23.78 2.42
C MET A 256 0.05 -23.24 3.77
N GLY A 257 0.04 -24.08 4.80
CA GLY A 257 -0.27 -23.66 6.18
C GLY A 257 0.70 -22.61 6.70
N VAL A 258 2.02 -22.83 6.56
CA VAL A 258 3.04 -21.87 6.97
C VAL A 258 2.98 -20.58 6.16
N MET A 259 2.75 -20.67 4.85
CA MET A 259 2.53 -19.51 3.99
C MET A 259 1.29 -18.71 4.42
N PHE A 260 0.22 -19.37 4.86
CA PHE A 260 -0.97 -18.70 5.39
C PHE A 260 -0.68 -17.96 6.70
N ILE A 261 0.06 -18.56 7.64
CA ILE A 261 0.49 -17.88 8.88
C ILE A 261 1.30 -16.62 8.54
N LYS A 262 2.26 -16.75 7.60
CA LYS A 262 3.06 -15.62 7.12
C LYS A 262 2.20 -14.57 6.41
N ALA A 263 1.23 -14.97 5.61
CA ALA A 263 0.29 -14.07 4.94
C ALA A 263 -0.53 -13.25 5.96
N ALA A 264 -1.13 -13.92 6.93
CA ALA A 264 -1.99 -13.29 7.93
C ALA A 264 -1.25 -12.17 8.68
N GLY A 265 0.00 -12.41 9.07
CA GLY A 265 0.79 -11.37 9.72
C GLY A 265 1.22 -10.25 8.78
N ILE A 266 1.68 -10.56 7.56
CA ILE A 266 2.24 -9.54 6.66
C ILE A 266 1.17 -8.60 6.08
N ILE A 267 -0.03 -9.13 5.81
CA ILE A 267 -1.19 -8.37 5.28
C ILE A 267 -1.58 -7.25 6.23
N VAL A 268 -1.49 -7.50 7.53
CA VAL A 268 -1.83 -6.52 8.57
C VAL A 268 -0.59 -5.67 8.91
N ALA A 269 0.60 -6.26 8.96
CA ALA A 269 1.80 -5.58 9.44
C ALA A 269 2.22 -4.37 8.58
N PHE A 270 2.26 -4.50 7.25
CA PHE A 270 2.72 -3.42 6.37
C PHE A 270 1.80 -2.19 6.35
N PRO A 271 0.47 -2.35 6.22
CA PRO A 271 -0.45 -1.22 6.38
C PRO A 271 -0.35 -0.61 7.77
N SER A 272 -0.28 -1.44 8.83
CA SER A 272 -0.22 -0.96 10.20
C SER A 272 1.04 -0.13 10.49
N VAL A 273 2.24 -0.60 10.10
CA VAL A 273 3.48 0.18 10.29
C VAL A 273 3.48 1.48 9.48
N THR A 274 2.82 1.49 8.31
CA THR A 274 2.68 2.71 7.50
C THR A 274 1.78 3.73 8.20
N ILE A 275 0.69 3.28 8.83
CA ILE A 275 -0.19 4.13 9.63
C ILE A 275 0.54 4.63 10.88
N LEU A 276 1.22 3.75 11.64
CA LEU A 276 1.99 4.15 12.83
C LEU A 276 3.08 5.16 12.50
N LEU A 277 3.78 5.01 11.37
CA LEU A 277 4.74 6.00 10.90
C LEU A 277 4.07 7.35 10.60
N THR A 278 2.89 7.33 9.95
CA THR A 278 2.13 8.54 9.66
C THR A 278 1.66 9.22 10.95
N ASN A 279 1.15 8.44 11.91
CA ASN A 279 0.70 8.91 13.22
C ASN A 279 1.84 9.47 14.08
N SER A 280 3.08 9.06 13.82
CA SER A 280 4.27 9.59 14.52
C SER A 280 4.69 10.99 14.05
N CYS A 281 4.08 11.52 12.97
CA CYS A 281 4.38 12.84 12.44
C CYS A 281 3.71 13.95 13.26
N THR A 282 4.46 15.00 13.58
CA THR A 282 3.93 16.18 14.28
C THR A 282 3.20 17.17 13.36
N SER A 283 3.41 17.07 12.03
CA SER A 283 2.90 18.04 11.05
C SER A 283 2.86 17.44 9.63
N LEU A 284 1.87 17.84 8.84
CA LEU A 284 1.70 17.42 7.44
C LEU A 284 2.85 17.88 6.54
N ARG A 285 3.60 18.93 6.92
CA ARG A 285 4.74 19.43 6.14
C ARG A 285 5.91 18.43 6.12
N VAL A 286 6.06 17.66 7.19
CA VAL A 286 7.15 16.69 7.37
C VAL A 286 6.83 15.32 6.77
N LEU A 287 5.55 15.02 6.59
CA LEU A 287 5.06 13.69 6.19
C LEU A 287 5.67 13.19 4.87
N GLY A 288 5.80 14.08 3.88
CA GLY A 288 6.43 13.74 2.59
C GLY A 288 7.90 13.32 2.74
N THR A 289 8.68 14.06 3.52
CA THR A 289 10.09 13.74 3.79
C THR A 289 10.22 12.45 4.58
N LEU A 290 9.36 12.21 5.58
CA LEU A 290 9.39 10.99 6.37
C LEU A 290 9.07 9.75 5.53
N ASN A 291 8.08 9.83 4.63
CA ASN A 291 7.80 8.76 3.67
C ASN A 291 8.96 8.52 2.70
N GLY A 292 9.68 9.57 2.32
CA GLY A 292 10.94 9.45 1.59
C GLY A 292 11.97 8.63 2.36
N TYR A 293 12.23 8.97 3.62
CA TYR A 293 13.12 8.20 4.49
C TYR A 293 12.66 6.75 4.67
N ALA A 294 11.38 6.52 4.93
CA ALA A 294 10.84 5.17 5.06
C ALA A 294 11.05 4.35 3.79
N THR A 295 10.87 4.95 2.62
CA THR A 295 11.12 4.29 1.34
C THR A 295 12.61 3.96 1.16
N THR A 296 13.51 4.88 1.50
CA THR A 296 14.96 4.67 1.42
C THR A 296 15.44 3.56 2.37
N PHE A 297 15.10 3.65 3.66
CA PHE A 297 15.56 2.68 4.65
C PHE A 297 14.90 1.31 4.45
N SER A 298 13.59 1.26 4.13
CA SER A 298 12.95 -0.01 3.76
C SER A 298 13.56 -0.60 2.49
N GLY A 299 13.90 0.23 1.49
CA GLY A 299 14.64 -0.20 0.29
C GLY A 299 15.98 -0.83 0.61
N LEU A 300 16.74 -0.24 1.53
CA LEU A 300 17.99 -0.81 2.03
C LEU A 300 17.75 -2.17 2.71
N GLY A 301 16.74 -2.28 3.56
CA GLY A 301 16.33 -3.55 4.17
C GLY A 301 15.99 -4.62 3.12
N ARG A 302 15.20 -4.25 2.10
CA ARG A 302 14.82 -5.14 0.99
C ARG A 302 16.00 -5.58 0.11
N ALA A 303 17.08 -4.81 0.07
CA ALA A 303 18.29 -5.18 -0.65
C ALA A 303 19.19 -6.11 0.18
N LEU A 304 19.43 -5.77 1.45
CA LEU A 304 20.32 -6.52 2.34
C LEU A 304 19.73 -7.85 2.80
N GLY A 305 18.40 -7.93 2.96
CA GLY A 305 17.71 -9.13 3.41
C GLY A 305 17.98 -10.34 2.53
N PRO A 306 17.60 -10.31 1.24
CA PRO A 306 17.85 -11.40 0.30
C PRO A 306 19.35 -11.69 0.13
N ALA A 307 20.22 -10.68 0.10
CA ALA A 307 21.65 -10.87 -0.06
C ALA A 307 22.27 -11.68 1.10
N SER A 308 21.97 -11.29 2.35
CA SER A 308 22.48 -11.96 3.55
C SER A 308 21.86 -13.35 3.75
N THR A 309 20.54 -13.44 3.61
CA THR A 309 19.80 -14.71 3.81
C THR A 309 20.12 -15.72 2.71
N GLY A 310 20.28 -15.26 1.47
CA GLY A 310 20.71 -16.10 0.34
C GLY A 310 22.09 -16.72 0.58
N ALA A 311 23.06 -15.92 1.04
CA ALA A 311 24.38 -16.42 1.38
C ALA A 311 24.34 -17.47 2.50
N LEU A 312 23.55 -17.23 3.56
CA LEU A 312 23.34 -18.19 4.63
C LEU A 312 22.65 -19.47 4.16
N PHE A 313 21.68 -19.36 3.25
CA PHE A 313 20.99 -20.52 2.71
C PHE A 313 21.92 -21.39 1.85
N THR A 314 22.75 -20.77 1.00
CA THR A 314 23.76 -21.51 0.22
C THR A 314 24.72 -22.23 1.15
N TRP A 315 25.28 -21.53 2.14
CA TRP A 315 26.15 -22.15 3.13
C TRP A 315 25.45 -23.29 3.89
N GLY A 316 24.21 -23.08 4.31
CA GLY A 316 23.39 -24.07 4.99
C GLY A 316 23.12 -25.30 4.15
N ALA A 317 22.73 -25.12 2.88
CA ALA A 317 22.48 -26.22 1.96
C ALA A 317 23.75 -27.05 1.71
N ASP A 318 24.91 -26.41 1.55
CA ASP A 318 26.19 -27.10 1.31
C ASP A 318 26.66 -27.94 2.52
N HIS A 319 26.24 -27.57 3.73
CA HIS A 319 26.65 -28.23 4.98
C HIS A 319 25.55 -29.08 5.63
N GLY A 320 24.39 -29.26 4.99
CA GLY A 320 23.27 -30.04 5.56
C GLY A 320 22.43 -29.31 6.62
N TYR A 321 22.57 -27.99 6.72
CA TYR A 321 21.86 -27.12 7.69
C TYR A 321 20.94 -26.12 6.99
N VAL A 322 19.93 -26.62 6.27
CA VAL A 322 18.97 -25.75 5.54
C VAL A 322 18.21 -24.79 6.46
N VAL A 323 18.11 -25.12 7.75
CA VAL A 323 17.47 -24.32 8.82
C VAL A 323 18.12 -22.96 9.08
N THR A 324 19.41 -22.81 8.75
CA THR A 324 20.24 -21.65 9.13
C THR A 324 19.70 -20.32 8.63
N ALA A 325 19.33 -20.25 7.36
CA ALA A 325 18.74 -19.05 6.77
C ALA A 325 17.41 -18.67 7.43
N TRP A 326 16.57 -19.66 7.73
CA TRP A 326 15.26 -19.46 8.36
C TRP A 326 15.39 -18.98 9.80
N PHE A 327 16.35 -19.53 10.55
CA PHE A 327 16.62 -19.12 11.93
C PHE A 327 17.26 -17.74 11.99
N PHE A 328 18.09 -17.39 11.02
CA PHE A 328 18.57 -16.02 10.86
C PHE A 328 17.40 -15.05 10.62
N LEU A 329 16.47 -15.38 9.72
CA LEU A 329 15.26 -14.57 9.52
C LEU A 329 14.41 -14.47 10.79
N MET A 330 14.24 -15.58 11.52
CA MET A 330 13.54 -15.63 12.80
C MET A 330 14.19 -14.68 13.81
N PHE A 331 15.52 -14.72 13.93
CA PHE A 331 16.29 -13.83 14.80
C PHE A 331 16.07 -12.35 14.45
N ILE A 332 16.16 -11.99 13.17
CA ILE A 332 15.92 -10.61 12.72
C ILE A 332 14.47 -10.18 12.95
N ALA A 333 13.51 -11.09 12.76
CA ALA A 333 12.09 -10.80 13.04
C ALA A 333 11.83 -10.57 14.53
N ILE A 334 12.46 -11.36 15.42
CA ILE A 334 12.38 -11.14 16.87
C ILE A 334 13.01 -9.79 17.24
N LEU A 335 14.19 -9.48 16.68
CA LEU A 335 14.85 -8.19 16.88
C LEU A 335 13.96 -7.02 16.42
N GLY A 336 13.24 -7.18 15.31
CA GLY A 336 12.27 -6.20 14.80
C GLY A 336 10.99 -6.11 15.63
N ALA A 337 10.59 -7.18 16.32
CA ALA A 337 9.43 -7.18 17.21
C ALA A 337 9.70 -6.36 18.48
N ILE A 338 10.92 -6.37 19.04
CA ILE A 338 11.25 -5.62 20.26
C ILE A 338 10.83 -4.14 20.19
N PRO A 339 11.28 -3.33 19.21
CA PRO A 339 10.86 -1.94 19.12
C PRO A 339 9.36 -1.78 18.86
N ALA A 340 8.68 -2.75 18.23
CA ALA A 340 7.23 -2.72 18.03
C ALA A 340 6.43 -2.76 19.34
N TYR A 341 6.97 -3.39 20.38
CA TYR A 341 6.38 -3.38 21.72
C TYR A 341 6.71 -2.13 22.53
N LEU A 342 7.79 -1.43 22.18
CA LEU A 342 8.22 -0.18 22.82
C LEU A 342 7.57 1.06 22.22
N VAL A 343 7.02 0.96 21.01
CA VAL A 343 6.32 2.06 20.34
C VAL A 343 4.90 2.22 20.90
N GLU A 344 4.55 3.47 21.14
CA GLU A 344 3.21 3.95 21.47
C GLU A 344 2.60 4.63 20.23
N ASP A 345 1.27 4.55 20.09
CA ASP A 345 0.56 5.17 18.97
C ASP A 345 0.56 6.69 19.15
N GLY A 346 0.98 7.42 18.12
CA GLY A 346 0.97 8.88 18.14
C GLY A 346 -0.42 9.42 17.81
N GLU A 347 -0.76 10.61 18.32
CA GLU A 347 -2.05 11.27 18.04
C GLU A 347 -2.20 11.69 16.56
N GLY A 348 -1.10 11.66 15.80
CA GLY A 348 -1.07 11.99 14.39
C GLY A 348 -1.03 13.49 14.09
N PRO A 349 -0.74 13.85 12.83
CA PRO A 349 -0.58 15.24 12.42
C PRO A 349 -1.88 16.06 12.41
N SER A 350 -3.05 15.44 12.64
CA SER A 350 -4.35 16.11 12.80
C SER A 350 -4.59 16.63 14.22
N ALA A 351 -4.03 15.99 15.25
CA ALA A 351 -4.19 16.40 16.65
C ALA A 351 -3.37 17.66 16.99
N SER A 352 -2.20 17.83 16.36
CA SER A 352 -1.39 19.04 16.54
C SER A 352 -2.05 20.30 16.00
N VAL A 353 -2.96 20.17 15.02
CA VAL A 353 -3.74 21.28 14.47
C VAL A 353 -4.84 21.71 15.44
N SER A 354 -5.50 20.78 16.13
CA SER A 354 -6.52 21.11 17.14
C SER A 354 -5.90 21.73 18.40
N SER A 355 -4.76 21.22 18.88
CA SER A 355 -4.07 21.80 20.04
C SER A 355 -3.49 23.19 19.78
N SER A 356 -3.17 23.49 18.51
CA SER A 356 -2.69 24.82 18.11
C SER A 356 -3.84 25.82 18.00
N ALA A 357 -5.04 25.36 17.59
CA ALA A 357 -6.25 26.18 17.54
C ALA A 357 -6.80 26.48 18.94
N GLU A 358 -6.79 25.50 19.85
CA GLU A 358 -7.24 25.70 21.24
C GLU A 358 -6.34 26.66 22.02
N ASN A 359 -5.02 26.63 21.80
CA ASN A 359 -4.09 27.56 22.47
C ASN A 359 -4.12 28.98 21.89
N SER A 360 -4.56 29.17 20.63
CA SER A 360 -4.72 30.51 20.06
C SER A 360 -5.98 31.23 20.52
N ASP A 361 -6.96 30.49 21.04
CA ASP A 361 -8.24 31.04 21.52
C ASP A 361 -8.23 31.39 23.02
N THR A 362 -7.18 31.03 23.76
CA THR A 362 -7.07 31.29 25.22
C THR A 362 -6.28 32.53 25.63
N GLU A 363 -5.64 33.27 24.71
CA GLU A 363 -4.84 34.45 25.08
C GLU A 363 -5.55 35.81 24.89
N ASN A 364 -6.83 35.83 24.54
CA ASN A 364 -7.52 37.12 24.34
C ASN A 364 -8.99 37.09 24.75
N ASP A 365 -9.27 36.87 26.03
CA ASP A 365 -10.50 37.36 26.68
C ASP A 365 -10.37 37.33 28.22
N GLN A 366 -9.70 38.34 28.79
CA GLN A 366 -9.96 38.79 30.16
C GLN A 366 -10.72 40.11 30.11
N ALA A 367 -12.05 40.05 29.92
CA ALA A 367 -12.98 41.01 30.51
C ALA A 367 -14.44 40.52 30.37
N SER A 368 -15.16 40.59 31.49
CA SER A 368 -16.63 40.61 31.64
C SER A 368 -17.42 39.28 31.55
N SER A 369 -17.64 38.70 32.73
CA SER A 369 -18.94 38.39 33.34
C SER A 369 -20.16 38.19 32.41
N SER A 370 -20.74 36.98 32.41
CA SER A 370 -22.05 36.66 33.03
C SER A 370 -22.72 35.44 32.37
N SER A 371 -22.99 34.41 33.17
CA SER A 371 -24.18 33.52 33.17
C SER A 371 -24.76 33.01 31.83
N SER A 372 -24.73 31.70 31.60
CA SER A 372 -25.95 30.88 31.64
C SER A 372 -25.71 29.39 31.32
N THR A 373 -26.38 28.59 32.14
CA THR A 373 -26.51 27.13 32.24
C THR A 373 -26.91 26.43 30.94
N ILE A 374 -26.25 25.31 30.60
CA ILE A 374 -26.70 24.34 29.59
C ILE A 374 -27.19 23.08 30.33
N LEU A 375 -28.50 22.80 30.23
CA LEU A 375 -29.15 21.55 30.60
C LEU A 375 -29.34 20.70 29.34
N LEU A 376 -28.86 19.46 29.36
CA LEU A 376 -29.17 18.40 28.40
C LEU A 376 -30.57 17.82 28.68
N PRO A 377 -31.22 17.23 27.65
CA PRO A 377 -32.04 16.06 27.88
C PRO A 377 -31.57 14.86 27.04
N GLU A 378 -31.44 13.73 27.72
CA GLU A 378 -31.50 12.37 27.16
C GLU A 378 -32.96 12.06 26.76
N ASP A 379 -33.18 11.29 25.69
CA ASP A 379 -33.99 10.07 25.77
C ASP A 379 -33.99 9.24 24.48
N SER A 380 -34.32 7.97 24.69
CA SER A 380 -34.01 6.75 23.93
C SER A 380 -35.15 6.15 23.08
N ALA A 381 -34.84 5.00 22.42
CA ALA A 381 -35.69 3.94 21.84
C ALA A 381 -36.15 4.13 20.37
N ILE A 382 -35.72 3.32 19.37
CA ILE A 382 -35.87 1.88 19.04
C ILE A 382 -37.13 1.55 18.21
N ALA A 383 -36.90 0.74 17.14
CA ALA A 383 -37.80 -0.12 16.34
C ALA A 383 -38.61 0.54 15.21
N SER A 384 -38.92 -0.07 14.06
CA SER A 384 -38.44 -1.21 13.23
C SER A 384 -39.46 -1.33 12.06
N ASP A 385 -39.07 -2.00 10.97
CA ASP A 385 -39.94 -2.54 9.87
C ASP A 385 -40.62 -1.52 8.93
N SER A 386 -40.86 -1.76 7.64
CA SER A 386 -40.67 -2.90 6.71
C SER A 386 -40.92 -2.41 5.27
N GLU A 387 -40.63 -3.29 4.31
CA GLU A 387 -40.55 -3.16 2.84
C GLU A 387 -41.88 -2.97 2.07
N GLU A 388 -41.75 -2.92 0.73
CA GLU A 388 -42.72 -3.07 -0.40
C GLU A 388 -43.17 -1.75 -1.08
N GLU A 389 -42.63 -1.36 -2.24
CA GLU A 389 -42.92 -1.76 -3.64
C GLU A 389 -44.38 -1.60 -4.08
N GLU A 390 -44.64 -0.67 -5.03
CA GLU A 390 -45.63 -0.89 -6.09
C GLU A 390 -45.43 0.05 -7.30
N GLU A 391 -45.50 -0.54 -8.50
CA GLU A 391 -45.37 0.06 -9.83
C GLU A 391 -46.65 0.78 -10.32
N LEU A 392 -46.44 1.66 -11.32
CA LEU A 392 -47.34 2.37 -12.26
C LEU A 392 -48.42 1.46 -12.95
N PRO A 393 -49.39 1.92 -13.79
CA PRO A 393 -49.37 3.14 -14.64
C PRO A 393 -50.71 3.84 -15.09
N LEU A 394 -50.53 4.96 -15.82
CA LEU A 394 -51.30 5.47 -16.99
C LEU A 394 -52.79 5.87 -16.86
N THR A 395 -53.09 7.14 -17.21
CA THR A 395 -54.01 7.50 -18.32
C THR A 395 -53.91 8.99 -18.70
N LYS A 396 -53.82 9.26 -20.01
CA LYS A 396 -53.92 10.58 -20.66
C LYS A 396 -55.35 10.77 -21.16
N THR A 397 -55.89 11.99 -21.05
CA THR A 397 -56.96 12.46 -21.95
C THR A 397 -56.75 13.94 -22.28
N LYS A 398 -56.81 14.25 -23.57
CA LYS A 398 -56.54 15.56 -24.20
C LYS A 398 -57.70 15.86 -25.15
N SER A 399 -58.33 17.04 -25.06
CA SER A 399 -59.14 17.68 -26.11
C SER A 399 -59.49 19.11 -25.62
N ARG A 400 -59.61 20.20 -26.40
CA ARG A 400 -59.61 20.45 -27.84
C ARG A 400 -59.62 21.99 -28.08
N SER A 401 -58.90 22.44 -29.12
CA SER A 401 -59.18 23.54 -30.09
C SER A 401 -59.71 24.94 -29.70
N VAL A 402 -59.17 26.02 -30.31
CA VAL A 402 -59.77 26.81 -31.43
C VAL A 402 -58.83 27.94 -31.95
N GLU A 403 -58.97 28.17 -33.27
CA GLU A 403 -58.43 29.04 -34.35
C GLU A 403 -57.73 30.43 -34.18
N GLN A 404 -56.68 30.57 -35.02
CA GLN A 404 -56.31 31.60 -36.04
C GLN A 404 -56.74 33.10 -36.00
N SER A 405 -55.71 33.97 -36.01
CA SER A 405 -55.32 35.02 -37.00
C SER A 405 -56.26 36.18 -37.39
N TYR A 406 -55.79 37.43 -37.19
CA TYR A 406 -56.01 38.60 -38.07
C TYR A 406 -54.79 39.54 -38.07
N GLY A 407 -54.37 40.03 -39.26
CA GLY A 407 -53.37 41.10 -39.47
C GLY A 407 -54.03 42.44 -39.85
N THR A 408 -53.40 43.59 -39.61
CA THR A 408 -52.70 44.50 -40.56
C THR A 408 -52.57 45.87 -39.83
N MET A 409 -51.60 46.79 -40.03
CA MET A 409 -51.31 47.59 -41.23
C MET A 409 -50.11 48.56 -40.98
N THR A 410 -49.43 48.95 -42.09
CA THR A 410 -48.74 50.23 -42.44
C THR A 410 -47.44 50.67 -41.73
N GLY A 411 -46.40 51.24 -42.36
CA GLY A 411 -46.10 51.60 -43.76
C GLY A 411 -45.66 53.08 -43.93
N ARG A 412 -44.50 53.30 -44.60
CA ARG A 412 -43.88 54.57 -45.13
C ARG A 412 -43.12 55.46 -44.14
N LYS A 413 -41.95 56.03 -44.45
CA LYS A 413 -41.30 56.38 -45.74
C LYS A 413 -39.87 55.88 -45.83
#